data_AF-A0AAD9V293-F1
#
_entry.id   AF-A0AAD9V293-F1
#
_cell.length_a   1.000
_cell.length_b   1.000
_cell.length_c   1.000
_cell.angle_alpha   90.00
_cell.angle_beta   90.00
_cell.angle_gamma   90.00
#
_symmetry.space_group_name_H-M   'P 1'
#
loop_
_entity.id
_entity.type
_entity.pdbx_description
1 polymer ?
#
loop_
_entity_poly.entity_id
_entity_poly.type
_entity_poly.pdbx_seq_one_letter_code
_entity_poly.pdbx_strand_id
1 'polypeptide(L)'
;MGKEQYEPIDALPKAENRLFTQFHAQYPPQEKERIIDGLILGKSKLRIVFATVAFGVGLDLKDIRQIIHIGLPCTMEEYFQEAGRAGRDGLPSTAHIYYNSYDTSKARKHLSSVMRDYVQSKKCKREIIMEYFGFSPLPLDTAHACCDYHEKLCSCDDCVLSGVASLMATT
;
A
#
# COMPACT_ATOMS: atom_id res chain seq x y z
N MET A 1 -6.47 -17.17 -19.88
CA MET A 1 -5.61 -17.68 -18.79
C MET A 1 -6.28 -18.93 -18.23
N GLY A 2 -5.77 -20.12 -18.55
CA GLY A 2 -6.40 -21.42 -18.25
C GLY A 2 -6.24 -21.84 -16.79
N LYS A 3 -6.83 -22.97 -16.40
CA LYS A 3 -6.78 -23.51 -15.02
C LYS A 3 -5.35 -23.84 -14.55
N GLU A 4 -4.47 -24.21 -15.48
CA GLU A 4 -3.07 -24.59 -15.25
C GLU A 4 -2.14 -23.41 -14.91
N GLN A 5 -2.64 -22.17 -14.94
CA GLN A 5 -1.81 -21.00 -14.60
C GLN A 5 -1.61 -20.83 -13.09
N TYR A 6 -2.54 -21.33 -12.29
CA TYR A 6 -2.52 -21.10 -10.83
C TYR A 6 -1.77 -22.19 -10.08
N GLU A 7 -1.66 -23.38 -10.67
CA GLU A 7 -0.96 -24.53 -10.11
C GLU A 7 -0.15 -25.19 -11.24
N PRO A 8 1.17 -25.39 -11.06
CA PRO A 8 1.96 -26.19 -11.98
C PRO A 8 1.33 -27.58 -12.14
N ILE A 9 1.44 -28.14 -13.35
CA ILE A 9 1.07 -29.54 -13.60
C ILE A 9 1.87 -30.42 -12.61
N ASP A 10 1.17 -31.33 -11.92
CA ASP A 10 1.69 -32.23 -10.88
C ASP A 10 2.12 -31.59 -9.55
N ALA A 11 1.85 -30.30 -9.33
CA ALA A 11 2.06 -29.70 -8.01
C ALA A 11 1.06 -30.27 -6.99
N LEU A 12 1.54 -30.49 -5.75
CA LEU A 12 0.64 -30.76 -4.63
C LEU A 12 -0.38 -29.60 -4.56
N PRO A 13 -1.69 -29.89 -4.62
CA PRO A 13 -2.69 -28.86 -4.47
C PRO A 13 -2.57 -28.32 -3.06
N LYS A 14 -2.13 -27.06 -2.95
CA LYS A 14 -2.04 -26.25 -1.73
C LYS A 14 -0.74 -26.45 -0.92
N ALA A 15 0.26 -25.62 -1.23
CA ALA A 15 1.35 -25.36 -0.29
C ALA A 15 0.78 -24.72 1.00
N GLU A 16 0.73 -25.48 2.09
CA GLU A 16 0.22 -25.03 3.40
C GLU A 16 0.97 -23.81 3.95
N ASN A 17 2.24 -23.67 3.58
CA ASN A 17 3.14 -22.59 4.02
C ASN A 17 3.32 -21.49 2.97
N ARG A 18 2.30 -21.22 2.15
CA ARG A 18 2.35 -20.15 1.14
C ARG A 18 2.45 -18.77 1.82
N LEU A 19 3.56 -18.07 1.56
CA LEU A 19 3.81 -16.73 2.11
C LEU A 19 3.32 -15.59 1.20
N PHE A 20 3.12 -15.83 -0.09
CA PHE A 20 2.65 -14.82 -1.03
C PHE A 20 1.65 -15.38 -2.05
N THR A 21 0.78 -14.52 -2.58
CA THR A 21 -0.21 -14.90 -3.59
C THR A 21 -0.56 -13.71 -4.49
N GLN A 22 -1.19 -13.98 -5.64
CA GLN A 22 -1.82 -12.96 -6.48
C GLN A 22 -3.33 -12.91 -6.24
N PHE A 23 -3.94 -11.74 -6.46
CA PHE A 23 -5.38 -11.52 -6.38
C PHE A 23 -5.82 -10.51 -7.44
N HIS A 24 -6.68 -10.94 -8.37
CA HIS A 24 -7.22 -10.10 -9.43
C HIS A 24 -8.60 -10.58 -9.88
N ALA A 25 -9.27 -9.83 -10.75
CA ALA A 25 -10.66 -10.08 -11.15
C ALA A 25 -10.89 -11.49 -11.73
N GLN A 26 -9.94 -12.04 -12.48
CA GLN A 26 -10.04 -13.37 -13.12
C GLN A 26 -9.48 -14.52 -12.26
N TYR A 27 -9.09 -14.25 -11.00
CA TYR A 27 -8.60 -15.28 -10.09
C TYR A 27 -9.73 -16.29 -9.76
N PRO A 28 -9.45 -17.60 -9.61
CA PRO A 28 -10.50 -18.61 -9.43
C PRO A 28 -11.36 -18.31 -8.20
N PRO A 29 -12.70 -18.40 -8.28
CA PRO A 29 -13.59 -18.02 -7.17
C PRO A 29 -13.27 -18.74 -5.85
N GLN A 30 -13.03 -20.06 -5.92
CA GLN A 30 -12.68 -20.87 -4.75
C GLN A 30 -11.38 -20.40 -4.08
N GLU A 31 -10.39 -19.97 -4.87
CA GLU A 31 -9.14 -19.48 -4.34
C GLU A 31 -9.27 -18.06 -3.77
N LYS A 32 -10.13 -17.21 -4.35
CA LYS A 32 -10.46 -15.90 -3.77
C LYS A 32 -11.09 -16.04 -2.39
N GLU A 33 -12.10 -16.90 -2.28
CA GLU A 33 -12.82 -17.19 -1.03
C GLU A 33 -11.85 -17.70 0.04
N ARG A 34 -11.03 -18.69 -0.30
CA ARG A 34 -10.00 -19.23 0.61
C ARG A 34 -9.02 -18.17 1.12
N ILE A 35 -8.53 -17.29 0.25
CA ILE A 35 -7.61 -16.21 0.63
C ILE A 35 -8.32 -15.23 1.56
N ILE A 36 -9.53 -14.80 1.20
CA ILE A 36 -10.33 -13.85 1.97
C ILE A 36 -10.63 -14.40 3.37
N ASP A 37 -11.17 -15.61 3.46
CA ASP A 37 -11.51 -16.27 4.72
C ASP A 37 -10.28 -16.45 5.61
N GLY A 38 -9.17 -16.89 5.02
CA GLY A 38 -7.92 -17.06 5.76
C GLY A 38 -7.40 -15.74 6.34
N LEU A 39 -7.48 -14.65 5.58
CA LEU A 39 -7.04 -13.32 6.00
C LEU A 39 -7.98 -12.76 7.08
N ILE A 40 -9.30 -12.82 6.88
CA ILE A 40 -10.29 -12.32 7.84
C ILE A 40 -10.23 -13.09 9.17
N LEU A 41 -10.09 -14.41 9.13
CA LEU A 41 -10.03 -15.25 10.32
C LEU A 41 -8.66 -15.22 11.02
N GLY A 42 -7.66 -14.52 10.46
CA GLY A 42 -6.30 -14.47 11.02
C GLY A 42 -5.55 -15.82 10.99
N LYS A 43 -6.03 -16.79 10.18
CA LYS A 43 -5.43 -18.13 10.05
C LYS A 43 -4.44 -18.23 8.89
N SER A 44 -4.44 -17.23 8.01
CA SER A 44 -3.56 -17.19 6.84
C SER A 44 -2.09 -17.08 7.22
N LYS A 45 -1.24 -17.83 6.50
CA LYS A 45 0.22 -17.65 6.52
C LYS A 45 0.72 -16.63 5.50
N LEU A 46 -0.18 -16.08 4.68
CA LEU A 46 0.17 -15.07 3.69
C LEU A 46 0.71 -13.81 4.37
N ARG A 47 1.83 -13.34 3.85
CA ARG A 47 2.49 -12.10 4.24
C ARG A 47 2.38 -11.03 3.15
N ILE A 48 2.27 -11.45 1.88
CA ILE A 48 2.21 -10.55 0.73
C ILE A 48 1.08 -10.96 -0.20
N VAL A 49 0.26 -10.00 -0.63
CA VAL A 49 -0.78 -10.19 -1.65
C VAL A 49 -0.51 -9.23 -2.80
N PHE A 50 -0.19 -9.77 -3.97
CA PHE A 50 -0.09 -9.00 -5.21
C PHE A 50 -1.48 -8.76 -5.77
N ALA A 51 -1.99 -7.56 -5.58
CA ALA A 51 -3.37 -7.21 -5.84
C ALA A 51 -3.52 -6.19 -6.95
N THR A 52 -4.57 -6.30 -7.76
CA THR A 52 -5.09 -5.18 -8.54
C THR A 52 -6.18 -4.45 -7.74
N VAL A 53 -6.71 -3.34 -8.28
CA VAL A 53 -7.84 -2.57 -7.69
C VAL A 53 -9.04 -3.46 -7.31
N ALA A 54 -9.18 -4.63 -7.95
CA ALA A 54 -10.21 -5.61 -7.60
C ALA A 54 -10.08 -6.18 -6.18
N PHE A 55 -8.91 -6.07 -5.54
CA PHE A 55 -8.70 -6.46 -4.16
C PHE A 55 -9.19 -5.35 -3.23
N GLY A 56 -10.34 -5.60 -2.61
CA GLY A 56 -10.78 -4.83 -1.45
C GLY A 56 -12.14 -4.14 -1.57
N VAL A 57 -12.91 -4.39 -2.64
CA VAL A 57 -14.35 -4.12 -2.57
C VAL A 57 -14.94 -5.02 -1.49
N GLY A 58 -15.40 -4.43 -0.38
CA GLY A 58 -16.09 -5.14 0.70
C GLY A 58 -15.21 -5.93 1.68
N LEU A 59 -13.88 -5.81 1.62
CA LEU A 59 -12.97 -6.47 2.58
C LEU A 59 -12.51 -5.50 3.67
N ASP A 60 -12.72 -5.89 4.93
CA ASP A 60 -12.22 -5.18 6.11
C ASP A 60 -11.12 -5.99 6.81
N LEU A 61 -9.89 -5.86 6.30
CA LEU A 61 -8.70 -6.44 6.92
C LEU A 61 -8.08 -5.39 7.84
N LYS A 62 -8.04 -5.68 9.14
CA LYS A 62 -7.65 -4.68 10.15
C LYS A 62 -6.14 -4.47 10.25
N ASP A 63 -5.37 -5.51 9.97
CA ASP A 63 -3.96 -5.63 10.32
C ASP A 63 -3.00 -5.48 9.12
N ILE A 64 -3.44 -4.81 8.04
CA ILE A 64 -2.55 -4.49 6.93
C ILE A 64 -1.53 -3.44 7.37
N ARG A 65 -0.25 -3.82 7.39
CA ARG A 65 0.86 -2.94 7.79
C ARG A 65 1.40 -2.08 6.67
N GLN A 66 1.38 -2.59 5.44
CA GLN A 66 1.98 -1.93 4.30
C GLN A 66 1.09 -2.06 3.07
N ILE A 67 0.89 -0.94 2.39
CA ILE A 67 0.36 -0.90 1.02
C ILE A 67 1.47 -0.41 0.11
N ILE A 68 1.75 -1.13 -0.97
CA ILE A 68 2.79 -0.80 -1.93
C ILE A 68 2.17 -0.67 -3.30
N HIS A 69 2.15 0.54 -3.85
CA HIS A 69 1.74 0.80 -5.22
C HIS A 69 2.96 0.68 -6.14
N ILE A 70 2.86 -0.20 -7.13
CA ILE A 70 3.81 -0.30 -8.24
C ILE A 70 3.21 0.44 -9.43
N GLY A 71 3.68 1.66 -9.65
CA GLY A 71 3.04 2.65 -10.51
C GLY A 71 2.09 3.57 -9.75
N LEU A 72 1.64 4.63 -10.42
CA LEU A 72 0.77 5.64 -9.83
C LEU A 72 -0.71 5.30 -10.01
N PRO A 73 -1.53 5.35 -8.94
CA PRO A 73 -2.99 5.47 -9.09
C PRO A 73 -3.35 6.64 -10.00
N CYS A 74 -4.47 6.54 -10.73
CA CYS A 74 -4.85 7.55 -11.71
C CYS A 74 -5.39 8.81 -11.01
N THR A 75 -6.13 8.64 -9.92
CA THR A 75 -6.72 9.74 -9.14
C THR A 75 -6.34 9.70 -7.66
N MET A 76 -6.58 10.83 -6.97
CA MET A 76 -6.31 10.95 -5.55
C MET A 76 -7.31 10.13 -4.72
N GLU A 77 -8.55 9.98 -5.19
CA GLU A 77 -9.56 9.14 -4.56
C GLU A 77 -9.18 7.67 -4.62
N GLU A 78 -8.70 7.19 -5.78
CA GLU A 78 -8.20 5.83 -5.92
C GLU A 78 -7.08 5.57 -4.91
N TYR A 79 -6.07 6.43 -4.90
CA TYR A 79 -4.96 6.32 -3.95
C TYR A 79 -5.43 6.36 -2.50
N PHE A 80 -6.32 7.30 -2.14
CA PHE A 80 -6.80 7.45 -0.78
C PHE A 80 -7.59 6.21 -0.32
N GLN A 81 -8.44 5.64 -1.17
CA GLN A 81 -9.17 4.41 -0.87
C GLN A 81 -8.25 3.19 -0.74
N GLU A 82 -7.24 3.09 -1.61
CA GLU A 82 -6.28 1.98 -1.62
C GLU A 82 -5.33 2.04 -0.41
N ALA A 83 -4.71 3.20 -0.17
CA ALA A 83 -3.81 3.42 0.96
C ALA A 83 -4.55 3.34 2.31
N GLY A 84 -5.80 3.79 2.37
CA GLY A 84 -6.67 3.75 3.58
C GLY A 84 -7.08 2.34 4.04
N ARG A 85 -6.59 1.29 3.38
CA ARG A 85 -6.73 -0.10 3.84
C ARG A 85 -5.72 -0.46 4.93
N ALA A 86 -4.60 0.25 4.99
CA ALA A 86 -3.57 0.00 5.99
C ALA A 86 -3.99 0.53 7.37
N GLY A 87 -3.55 -0.14 8.45
CA GLY A 87 -3.64 0.42 9.81
C GLY A 87 -5.04 0.58 10.39
N ARG A 88 -6.03 -0.21 9.96
CA ARG A 88 -7.42 -0.11 10.47
C ARG A 88 -7.59 -0.57 11.92
N ASP A 89 -6.61 -1.26 12.47
CA ASP A 89 -6.47 -1.56 13.90
C ASP A 89 -5.91 -0.39 14.73
N GLY A 90 -5.58 0.75 14.10
CA GLY A 90 -5.00 1.92 14.75
C GLY A 90 -3.50 1.83 15.02
N LEU A 91 -2.85 0.71 14.67
CA LEU A 91 -1.39 0.58 14.78
C LEU A 91 -0.68 1.23 13.58
N PRO A 92 0.58 1.67 13.75
CA PRO A 92 1.35 2.26 12.67
C PRO A 92 1.36 1.40 11.39
N SER A 93 1.26 2.08 10.26
CA SER A 93 1.25 1.47 8.93
C SER A 93 1.84 2.44 7.92
N THR A 94 2.28 1.93 6.77
CA THR A 94 2.88 2.74 5.71
C THR A 94 2.22 2.51 4.36
N ALA A 95 2.18 3.56 3.55
CA ALA A 95 1.80 3.50 2.14
C ALA A 95 2.99 3.96 1.30
N HIS A 96 3.47 3.08 0.43
CA HIS A 96 4.56 3.35 -0.49
C HIS A 96 4.04 3.47 -1.92
N ILE A 97 4.65 4.36 -2.69
CA ILE A 97 4.42 4.51 -4.12
C ILE A 97 5.77 4.46 -4.82
N TYR A 98 5.96 3.45 -5.67
CA TYR A 98 7.10 3.36 -6.57
C TYR A 98 6.67 3.80 -7.96
N TYR A 99 7.33 4.79 -8.52
CA TYR A 99 7.04 5.33 -9.84
C TYR A 99 8.31 5.78 -10.55
N ASN A 100 8.25 5.86 -11.87
CA ASN A 100 9.34 6.37 -12.70
C ASN A 100 8.94 7.66 -13.45
N SER A 101 9.86 8.19 -14.26
CA SER A 101 9.61 9.41 -15.05
C SER A 101 8.51 9.24 -16.09
N TYR A 102 8.29 8.02 -16.61
CA TYR A 102 7.20 7.73 -17.54
C TYR A 102 5.84 7.80 -16.83
N ASP A 103 5.74 7.31 -15.60
CA ASP A 103 4.50 7.30 -14.82
C ASP A 103 3.98 8.72 -14.54
N THR A 104 4.88 9.67 -14.29
CA THR A 104 4.52 11.09 -14.08
C THR A 104 4.43 11.90 -15.37
N SER A 105 4.72 11.31 -16.52
CA SER A 105 4.75 12.02 -17.80
C SER A 105 3.39 12.64 -18.15
N LYS A 106 3.41 13.77 -18.88
CA LYS A 106 2.19 14.35 -19.46
C LYS A 106 1.56 13.46 -20.55
N ALA A 107 2.33 12.51 -21.09
CA ALA A 107 1.84 11.54 -22.07
C ALA A 107 0.87 10.51 -21.44
N ARG A 108 0.93 10.30 -20.12
CA ARG A 108 -0.01 9.45 -19.39
C ARG A 108 -1.35 10.16 -19.24
N LYS A 109 -2.21 10.05 -20.26
CA LYS A 109 -3.49 10.78 -20.38
C LYS A 109 -4.48 10.56 -19.23
N HIS A 110 -4.41 9.40 -18.57
CA HIS A 110 -5.34 9.03 -17.49
C HIS A 110 -4.86 9.46 -16.10
N LEU A 111 -3.62 9.95 -15.96
CA LEU A 111 -3.12 10.45 -14.68
C LEU A 111 -3.64 11.86 -14.42
N SER A 112 -4.38 12.02 -13.34
CA SER A 112 -4.84 13.33 -12.86
C SER A 112 -3.65 14.27 -12.57
N SER A 113 -3.84 15.57 -12.80
CA SER A 113 -2.86 16.59 -12.43
C SER A 113 -2.57 16.56 -10.93
N VAL A 114 -3.60 16.37 -10.11
CA VAL A 114 -3.47 16.30 -8.65
C VAL A 114 -2.57 15.15 -8.21
N MET A 115 -2.70 13.95 -8.78
CA MET A 115 -1.79 12.84 -8.42
C MET A 115 -0.38 13.05 -8.91
N ARG A 116 -0.20 13.68 -10.08
CA ARG A 116 1.13 14.08 -10.57
C ARG A 116 1.80 15.05 -9.58
N ASP A 117 1.07 16.07 -9.15
CA ASP A 117 1.56 17.07 -8.20
C ASP A 117 1.78 16.45 -6.81
N TYR A 118 0.91 15.52 -6.38
CA TYR A 118 1.03 14.83 -5.11
C TYR A 118 2.39 14.15 -4.95
N VAL A 119 2.85 13.40 -5.96
CA VAL A 119 4.14 12.68 -5.86
C VAL A 119 5.37 13.55 -6.11
N GLN A 120 5.22 14.69 -6.81
CA GLN A 120 6.32 15.62 -7.12
C GLN A 120 6.45 16.78 -6.13
N SER A 121 5.41 17.05 -5.34
CA SER A 121 5.37 18.17 -4.39
C SER A 121 6.37 18.03 -3.25
N LYS A 122 6.93 19.18 -2.85
CA LYS A 122 7.68 19.36 -1.61
C LYS A 122 6.78 19.93 -0.50
N LYS A 123 5.63 19.31 -0.30
CA LYS A 123 4.65 19.67 0.73
C LYS A 123 4.25 18.41 1.49
N CYS A 124 3.78 18.57 2.73
CA CYS A 124 3.24 17.48 3.52
C CYS A 124 2.14 16.75 2.74
N LYS A 125 2.29 15.44 2.61
CA LYS A 125 1.34 14.61 1.85
C LYS A 125 -0.05 14.59 2.50
N ARG A 126 -0.12 14.66 3.83
CA ARG A 126 -1.38 14.76 4.59
C ARG A 126 -2.12 16.05 4.26
N GLU A 127 -1.42 17.19 4.19
CA GLU A 127 -2.03 18.47 3.87
C GLU A 127 -2.66 18.46 2.47
N ILE A 128 -1.94 17.93 1.48
CA ILE A 128 -2.44 17.82 0.10
C ILE A 128 -3.73 16.99 0.05
N ILE A 129 -3.75 15.84 0.74
CA ILE A 129 -4.94 14.97 0.83
C ILE A 129 -6.09 15.71 1.51
N MET A 130 -5.85 16.38 2.64
CA MET A 130 -6.88 17.10 3.37
C MET A 130 -7.50 18.23 2.53
N GLU A 131 -6.65 19.05 1.92
CA GLU A 131 -7.08 20.15 1.04
C GLU A 131 -7.88 19.64 -0.16
N TYR A 132 -7.44 18.53 -0.77
CA TYR A 132 -8.14 17.91 -1.89
C TYR A 132 -9.60 17.54 -1.56
N PHE A 133 -9.83 17.02 -0.36
CA PHE A 133 -11.17 16.65 0.11
C PHE A 133 -11.91 17.82 0.80
N GLY A 134 -11.40 19.04 0.71
CA GLY A 134 -12.06 20.24 1.26
C GLY A 134 -11.91 20.41 2.78
N PHE A 135 -10.98 19.68 3.41
CA PHE A 135 -10.66 19.83 4.82
C PHE A 135 -9.53 20.85 5.04
N SER A 136 -9.58 21.56 6.17
CA SER A 136 -8.48 22.42 6.61
C SER A 136 -7.41 21.56 7.29
N PRO A 137 -6.12 21.65 6.88
CA PRO A 137 -5.07 20.90 7.53
C PRO A 137 -4.97 21.23 9.02
N LEU A 138 -4.92 20.18 9.85
CA LEU A 138 -4.67 20.32 11.27
C LEU A 138 -3.15 20.35 11.50
N PRO A 139 -2.66 21.16 12.47
CA PRO A 139 -1.27 21.09 12.88
C PRO A 139 -0.94 19.66 13.34
N LEU A 140 0.23 19.18 12.93
CA LEU A 140 0.73 17.86 13.31
C LEU A 140 1.51 17.98 14.62
N ASP A 141 1.03 17.30 15.67
CA ASP A 141 1.72 17.27 16.98
C ASP A 141 3.06 16.51 16.90
N THR A 142 3.16 15.51 16.02
CA THR A 142 4.40 14.74 15.77
C THR A 142 4.61 14.55 14.27
N ALA A 143 5.49 15.34 13.67
CA ALA A 143 5.73 15.33 12.22
C ALA A 143 6.60 14.15 11.74
N HIS A 144 7.35 13.51 12.64
CA HIS A 144 8.57 12.77 12.31
C HIS A 144 8.40 11.47 11.50
N ALA A 145 7.18 10.95 11.36
CA ALA A 145 6.89 9.74 10.59
C ALA A 145 5.64 9.90 9.69
N CYS A 146 5.22 11.15 9.42
CA CYS A 146 3.96 11.40 8.71
C CYS A 146 4.06 11.15 7.18
N CYS A 147 5.18 11.54 6.56
CA CYS A 147 5.43 11.37 5.13
C CYS A 147 6.91 11.62 4.78
N ASP A 148 7.31 11.27 3.55
CA ASP A 148 8.65 11.45 3.00
C ASP A 148 9.16 12.91 3.06
N TYR A 149 8.25 13.88 2.96
CA TYR A 149 8.60 15.30 3.11
C TYR A 149 8.99 15.64 4.55
N HIS A 150 8.21 15.22 5.54
CA HIS A 150 8.51 15.49 6.94
C HIS A 150 9.67 14.64 7.47
N GLU A 151 9.87 13.44 6.95
CA GLU A 151 11.05 12.62 7.23
C GLU A 151 12.34 13.39 6.88
N LYS A 152 12.39 14.07 5.73
CA LYS A 152 13.53 14.88 5.30
C LYS A 152 13.76 16.16 6.10
N LEU A 153 12.71 16.71 6.70
CA LEU A 153 12.79 17.91 7.54
C LEU A 153 13.03 17.58 9.01
N CYS A 154 12.95 16.30 9.38
CA CYS A 154 13.09 15.87 10.75
C CYS A 154 14.52 16.06 11.26
N SER A 155 14.63 16.68 12.43
CA SER A 155 15.89 16.88 13.16
C SER A 155 15.84 16.30 14.58
N CYS A 156 14.89 15.39 14.83
CA CYS A 156 14.67 14.79 16.14
C CYS A 156 15.75 13.73 16.47
N ASP A 157 16.31 13.76 17.69
CA ASP A 157 17.37 12.82 18.11
C ASP A 157 16.91 11.36 18.02
N ASP A 158 15.66 11.04 18.40
CA ASP A 158 15.08 9.70 18.31
C ASP A 158 14.98 9.19 16.86
N CYS A 159 14.82 10.10 15.91
CA CYS A 159 14.67 9.83 14.48
C CYS A 159 16.04 9.57 13.83
N VAL A 160 17.05 10.35 14.24
CA VAL A 160 18.45 10.16 13.84
C VAL A 160 18.96 8.82 14.40
N LEU A 161 18.67 8.52 15.66
CA LEU A 161 19.10 7.28 16.30
C LEU A 161 18.33 6.06 15.80
N SER A 162 17.04 6.17 15.44
CA SER A 162 16.29 5.06 14.83
C SER A 162 16.77 4.75 13.41
N GLY A 163 17.18 5.75 12.62
CA GLY A 163 17.85 5.55 11.32
C GLY A 163 19.17 4.77 11.45
N VAL A 164 19.95 5.01 12.52
CA VAL A 164 21.18 4.27 12.82
C VAL A 164 20.88 2.91 13.48
N ALA A 165 19.84 2.82 14.32
CA ALA A 165 19.43 1.59 14.98
C ALA A 165 18.82 0.58 13.99
N SER A 166 18.16 1.02 12.92
CA SER A 166 17.71 0.13 11.83
C SER A 166 18.88 -0.49 11.04
N LEU A 167 20.04 0.19 10.99
CA LEU A 167 21.27 -0.38 10.39
C LEU A 167 22.02 -1.31 11.36
N MET A 168 21.92 -1.08 12.67
CA MET A 168 22.61 -1.87 13.71
C MET A 168 21.79 -3.07 14.21
N ALA A 169 20.49 -3.14 13.93
CA ALA A 169 19.64 -4.29 14.29
C ALA A 169 19.68 -5.45 13.29
N THR A 170 20.57 -5.41 12.28
CA THR A 170 20.76 -6.48 11.28
C THR A 170 22.20 -6.99 11.19
N THR A 171 22.99 -6.83 12.25
CA THR A 171 24.27 -7.54 12.45
C THR A 171 24.24 -8.27 13.77
#